data_AF-A0AAT9QY63-F1
#
_entry.id   AF-A0AAT9QY63-F1
#
_cell.length_a   1.000
_cell.length_b   1.000
_cell.length_c   1.000
_cell.angle_alpha   90.00
_cell.angle_beta   90.00
_cell.angle_gamma   90.00
#
_symmetry.space_group_name_H-M   'P 1'
#
loop_
_entity.id
_entity.type
_entity.pdbx_description
1 polymer ?
#
loop_
_entity_poly.entity_id
_entity_poly.type
_entity_poly.pdbx_seq_one_letter_code
_entity_poly.pdbx_strand_id
1 'polypeptide(L)'
;MSAAKRVAHAAETIRARWERDVASDPQTEAAQALEDSCQLLDPEVAAELERLRARVADLEAGLPAMQEALLRALDRVTELETERHSTNESLSEAAEQLRVDRDRIAELEGQRQALAERLRAGQRWQRGRTPELVSENFVSQSELRSIFGIPLAAPWDEPAEDPCHPCGCPKRFDRHAEGCPTALRAEDASDVTTLAPALDADARYNPTFQTIELDLMATKEQWAAWQKALDVDQRRTTNRGGLVTSHAKWRGIAVVIRCWFAKDAAE
;
A
#
# COMPACT_ATOMS: atom_id res chain seq x y z
N MET A 1 -3.72 88.53 5.43
CA MET A 1 -4.97 89.16 5.94
C MET A 1 -5.43 88.44 7.22
N SER A 2 -5.95 89.12 8.24
CA SER A 2 -6.33 88.47 9.51
C SER A 2 -7.60 87.59 9.37
N ALA A 3 -7.75 86.58 10.22
CA ALA A 3 -8.93 85.70 10.23
C ALA A 3 -10.25 86.49 10.36
N ALA A 4 -10.27 87.53 11.21
CA ALA A 4 -11.42 88.41 11.37
C ALA A 4 -11.82 89.13 10.07
N LYS A 5 -10.85 89.55 9.25
CA LYS A 5 -11.14 90.18 7.95
C LYS A 5 -11.70 89.19 6.92
N ARG A 6 -11.27 87.93 6.95
CA ARG A 6 -11.81 86.88 6.06
C ARG A 6 -13.26 86.53 6.42
N VAL A 7 -13.55 86.41 7.73
CA VAL A 7 -14.90 86.15 8.22
C VAL A 7 -15.83 87.34 7.94
N ALA A 8 -15.36 88.57 8.10
CA ALA A 8 -16.13 89.76 7.75
C ALA A 8 -16.45 89.81 6.25
N HIS A 9 -15.48 89.49 5.39
CA HIS A 9 -15.69 89.43 3.95
C HIS A 9 -16.67 88.32 3.53
N ALA A 10 -16.53 87.11 4.09
CA ALA A 10 -17.47 86.02 3.83
C ALA A 10 -18.91 86.39 4.26
N ALA A 11 -19.06 87.04 5.41
CA ALA A 11 -20.36 87.50 5.90
C ALA A 11 -20.97 88.61 5.01
N GLU A 12 -20.15 89.51 4.46
CA GLU A 12 -20.58 90.52 3.48
C GLU A 12 -20.99 89.89 2.15
N THR A 13 -20.24 88.89 1.66
CA THR A 13 -20.56 88.18 0.42
C THR A 13 -21.88 87.41 0.52
N ILE A 14 -22.14 86.75 1.66
CA ILE A 14 -23.42 86.07 1.93
C ILE A 14 -24.56 87.10 1.99
N ARG A 15 -24.39 88.19 2.75
CA ARG A 15 -25.40 89.26 2.88
C ARG A 15 -25.75 89.89 1.53
N ALA A 16 -24.75 90.21 0.70
CA ALA A 16 -24.93 90.83 -0.61
C ALA A 16 -25.60 89.89 -1.64
N ARG A 17 -25.64 88.57 -1.40
CA ARG A 17 -26.34 87.59 -2.23
C ARG A 17 -27.78 87.39 -1.77
N TRP A 18 -28.02 87.37 -0.45
CA TRP A 18 -29.38 87.40 0.12
C TRP A 18 -30.16 88.65 -0.29
N GLU A 19 -29.51 89.81 -0.31
CA GLU A 19 -30.12 91.07 -0.79
C GLU A 19 -30.46 91.05 -2.30
N ARG A 20 -29.90 90.10 -3.06
CA ARG A 20 -30.20 89.88 -4.49
C ARG A 20 -31.26 88.81 -4.73
N ASP A 21 -31.91 88.30 -3.68
CA ASP A 21 -33.03 87.35 -3.73
C ASP A 21 -32.71 86.05 -4.50
N VAL A 22 -31.46 85.59 -4.38
CA VAL A 22 -31.04 84.30 -4.96
C VAL A 22 -31.63 83.19 -4.10
N ALA A 23 -32.60 82.45 -4.62
CA ALA A 23 -33.13 81.26 -3.97
C ALA A 23 -32.06 80.14 -3.96
N SER A 24 -31.18 80.15 -2.96
CA SER A 24 -30.16 79.12 -2.74
C SER A 24 -30.26 78.58 -1.32
N ASP A 25 -29.88 77.33 -1.15
CA ASP A 25 -29.85 76.66 0.14
C ASP A 25 -28.71 77.27 1.02
N PRO A 26 -28.99 77.63 2.29
CA PRO A 26 -28.00 78.24 3.17
C PRO A 26 -26.71 77.44 3.35
N GLN A 27 -26.75 76.11 3.26
CA GLN A 27 -25.55 75.27 3.39
C GLN A 27 -24.67 75.38 2.14
N THR A 28 -25.29 75.42 0.97
CA THR A 28 -24.61 75.65 -0.32
C THR A 28 -23.95 77.04 -0.36
N GLU A 29 -24.64 78.07 0.13
CA GLU A 29 -24.09 79.43 0.18
C GLU A 29 -22.96 79.57 1.21
N ALA A 30 -23.08 78.91 2.36
CA ALA A 30 -22.00 78.88 3.35
C ALA A 30 -20.76 78.15 2.80
N ALA A 31 -20.95 77.04 2.06
CA ALA A 31 -19.87 76.32 1.40
C ALA A 31 -19.16 77.20 0.36
N GLN A 32 -19.93 77.91 -0.48
CA GLN A 32 -19.37 78.78 -1.51
C GLN A 32 -18.67 80.02 -0.91
N ALA A 33 -19.21 80.61 0.16
CA ALA A 33 -18.58 81.75 0.84
C ALA A 33 -17.29 81.34 1.57
N LEU A 34 -17.21 80.11 2.08
CA LEU A 34 -15.97 79.52 2.61
C LEU A 34 -14.94 79.30 1.49
N GLU A 35 -15.39 78.88 0.31
CA GLU A 35 -14.53 78.72 -0.86
C GLU A 35 -14.00 80.07 -1.38
N ASP A 36 -14.87 81.09 -1.44
CA ASP A 36 -14.50 82.47 -1.81
C ASP A 36 -13.52 83.07 -0.78
N SER A 37 -13.70 82.79 0.51
CA SER A 37 -12.78 83.26 1.55
C SER A 37 -11.46 82.48 1.61
N CYS A 38 -11.39 81.28 1.02
CA CYS A 38 -10.13 80.59 0.77
C CYS A 38 -9.28 81.33 -0.29
N GLN A 39 -9.90 82.07 -1.22
CA GLN A 39 -9.18 82.93 -2.19
C GLN A 39 -8.49 84.13 -1.52
N LEU A 40 -8.81 84.42 -0.26
CA LEU A 40 -8.22 85.48 0.56
C LEU A 40 -7.16 84.97 1.55
N LEU A 41 -6.79 83.69 1.45
CA LEU A 41 -5.65 83.14 2.16
C LEU A 41 -4.35 83.75 1.64
N ASP A 42 -3.34 83.74 2.52
CA ASP A 42 -1.98 84.04 2.07
C ASP A 42 -1.58 82.99 1.02
N PRO A 43 -0.96 83.37 -0.11
CA PRO A 43 -0.55 82.42 -1.15
C PRO A 43 0.30 81.26 -0.61
N GLU A 44 1.10 81.48 0.44
CA GLU A 44 1.88 80.42 1.07
C GLU A 44 0.99 79.39 1.80
N VAL A 45 -0.04 79.87 2.49
CA VAL A 45 -1.02 79.02 3.19
C VAL A 45 -1.93 78.29 2.20
N ALA A 46 -2.30 78.95 1.10
CA ALA A 46 -3.07 78.32 0.03
C ALA A 46 -2.28 77.20 -0.66
N ALA A 47 -0.99 77.42 -0.94
CA ALA A 47 -0.11 76.41 -1.52
C ALA A 47 0.07 75.20 -0.58
N GLU A 48 0.19 75.43 0.73
CA GLU A 48 0.34 74.35 1.71
C GLU A 48 -0.94 73.53 1.88
N LEU A 49 -2.11 74.18 1.88
CA LEU A 49 -3.40 73.47 1.88
C LEU A 49 -3.56 72.59 0.63
N GLU A 50 -3.14 73.08 -0.53
CA GLU A 50 -3.21 72.29 -1.76
C GLU A 50 -2.28 71.07 -1.73
N ARG A 51 -1.06 71.22 -1.19
CA ARG A 51 -0.15 70.09 -0.95
C ARG A 51 -0.73 69.06 0.00
N LEU A 52 -1.35 69.51 1.11
CA LEU A 52 -1.96 68.62 2.07
C LEU A 52 -3.17 67.88 1.47
N ARG A 53 -3.99 68.56 0.68
CA ARG A 53 -5.10 67.93 -0.05
C ARG A 53 -4.61 66.89 -1.04
N ALA A 54 -3.58 67.20 -1.82
CA ALA A 54 -2.97 66.23 -2.74
C ALA A 54 -2.45 65.00 -1.98
N ARG A 55 -1.75 65.21 -0.85
CA ARG A 55 -1.26 64.11 -0.02
C ARG A 55 -2.38 63.27 0.60
N VAL A 56 -3.47 63.90 1.03
CA VAL A 56 -4.65 63.17 1.55
C VAL A 56 -5.30 62.36 0.42
N ALA A 57 -5.47 62.94 -0.76
CA ALA A 57 -6.00 62.23 -1.92
C ALA A 57 -5.13 61.02 -2.32
N ASP A 58 -3.80 61.16 -2.29
CA ASP A 58 -2.88 60.05 -2.54
C ASP A 58 -3.02 58.91 -1.51
N LEU A 59 -3.17 59.27 -0.22
CA LEU A 59 -3.38 58.31 0.86
C LEU A 59 -4.75 57.61 0.76
N GLU A 60 -5.80 58.37 0.45
CA GLU A 60 -7.15 57.85 0.24
C GLU A 60 -7.22 56.94 -0.99
N ALA A 61 -6.47 57.25 -2.05
CA ALA A 61 -6.34 56.39 -3.22
C ALA A 61 -5.59 55.09 -2.92
N GLY A 62 -4.62 55.11 -2.01
CA GLY A 62 -3.84 53.91 -1.61
C GLY A 62 -4.55 53.00 -0.60
N LEU A 63 -5.47 53.55 0.21
CA LEU A 63 -6.14 52.83 1.28
C LEU A 63 -6.92 51.59 0.80
N PRO A 64 -7.71 51.63 -0.30
CA PRO A 64 -8.42 50.45 -0.81
C PRO A 64 -7.50 49.30 -1.18
N ALA A 65 -6.36 49.60 -1.83
CA ALA A 65 -5.39 48.58 -2.21
C ALA A 65 -4.76 47.90 -0.98
N MET A 66 -4.46 48.67 0.07
CA MET A 66 -3.97 48.12 1.34
C MET A 66 -5.03 47.27 2.05
N GLN A 67 -6.29 47.71 2.04
CA GLN A 67 -7.40 46.95 2.62
C GLN A 67 -7.62 45.63 1.88
N GLU A 68 -7.57 45.64 0.55
CA GLU A 68 -7.67 44.44 -0.26
C GLU A 68 -6.50 43.47 0.01
N ALA A 69 -5.27 43.99 0.09
CA ALA A 69 -4.10 43.19 0.41
C ALA A 69 -4.21 42.56 1.82
N LEU A 70 -4.74 43.30 2.80
CA LEU A 70 -4.98 42.79 4.15
C LEU A 70 -6.02 41.66 4.15
N LEU A 71 -7.13 41.83 3.44
CA LEU A 71 -8.16 40.78 3.34
C LEU A 71 -7.60 39.52 2.69
N ARG A 72 -6.87 39.66 1.57
CA ARG A 72 -6.19 38.53 0.92
C ARG A 72 -5.19 37.83 1.85
N ALA A 73 -4.46 38.59 2.65
CA ALA A 73 -3.52 38.03 3.62
C ALA A 73 -4.23 37.26 4.74
N LEU A 74 -5.36 37.78 5.23
CA LEU A 74 -6.18 37.09 6.23
C LEU A 74 -6.77 35.79 5.67
N ASP A 75 -7.29 35.82 4.44
CA ASP A 75 -7.77 34.62 3.76
C ASP A 75 -6.65 33.57 3.67
N ARG A 76 -5.44 34.00 3.25
CA ARG A 76 -4.30 33.07 3.15
C ARG A 76 -3.87 32.51 4.51
N VAL A 77 -3.93 33.30 5.59
CA VAL A 77 -3.67 32.81 6.94
C VAL A 77 -4.70 31.76 7.33
N THR A 78 -5.99 31.98 7.05
CA THR A 78 -7.03 31.00 7.38
C THR A 78 -6.83 29.69 6.63
N GLU A 79 -6.49 29.73 5.34
CA GLU A 79 -6.13 28.54 4.55
C GLU A 79 -4.95 27.79 5.18
N LEU A 80 -3.87 28.49 5.49
CA LEU A 80 -2.67 27.90 6.10
C LEU A 80 -2.97 27.28 7.47
N GLU A 81 -3.86 27.90 8.26
CA GLU A 81 -4.28 27.35 9.55
C GLU A 81 -5.07 26.05 9.37
N THR A 82 -5.91 25.95 8.34
CA THR A 82 -6.63 24.70 8.01
C THR A 82 -5.69 23.61 7.51
N GLU A 83 -4.73 23.95 6.63
CA GLU A 83 -3.71 23.02 6.14
C GLU A 83 -2.85 22.48 7.30
N ARG A 84 -2.44 23.38 8.21
CA ARG A 84 -1.69 23.00 9.42
C ARG A 84 -2.52 22.08 10.32
N HIS A 85 -3.80 22.36 10.51
CA HIS A 85 -4.67 21.52 11.34
C HIS A 85 -4.77 20.10 10.78
N SER A 86 -5.06 19.97 9.47
CA SER A 86 -5.12 18.68 8.79
C SER A 86 -3.78 17.93 8.84
N THR A 87 -2.67 18.63 8.67
CA THR A 87 -1.32 18.03 8.79
C THR A 87 -1.09 17.51 10.20
N ASN A 88 -1.44 18.28 11.23
CA ASN A 88 -1.27 17.87 12.63
C ASN A 88 -2.15 16.67 13.00
N GLU A 89 -3.36 16.58 12.45
CA GLU A 89 -4.22 15.40 12.62
C GLU A 89 -3.57 14.16 12.01
N SER A 90 -3.11 14.24 10.75
CA SER A 90 -2.43 13.11 10.09
C SER A 90 -1.15 12.67 10.82
N LEU A 91 -0.38 13.62 11.36
CA LEU A 91 0.81 13.32 12.17
C LEU A 91 0.44 12.65 13.51
N SER A 92 -0.66 13.07 14.12
CA SER A 92 -1.14 12.46 15.37
C SER A 92 -1.62 11.03 15.15
N GLU A 93 -2.34 10.77 14.05
CA GLU A 93 -2.76 9.43 13.63
C GLU A 93 -1.53 8.54 13.35
N ALA A 94 -0.55 9.04 12.60
CA ALA A 94 0.68 8.30 12.33
C ALA A 94 1.46 7.97 13.62
N ALA A 95 1.52 8.91 14.57
CA ALA A 95 2.17 8.69 15.86
C ALA A 95 1.41 7.68 16.75
N GLU A 96 0.10 7.60 16.65
CA GLU A 96 -0.69 6.53 17.30
C GLU A 96 -0.41 5.17 16.65
N GLN A 97 -0.42 5.10 15.32
CA GLN A 97 -0.13 3.86 14.60
C GLN A 97 1.27 3.34 14.93
N LEU A 98 2.28 4.20 15.00
CA LEU A 98 3.63 3.81 15.40
C LEU A 98 3.69 3.25 16.83
N ARG A 99 2.87 3.76 17.75
CA ARG A 99 2.79 3.22 19.12
C ARG A 99 2.16 1.84 19.12
N VAL A 100 1.07 1.66 18.38
CA VAL A 100 0.41 0.35 18.20
C VAL A 100 1.38 -0.66 17.57
N ASP A 101 2.08 -0.28 16.51
CA ASP A 101 3.03 -1.14 15.81
C ASP A 101 4.21 -1.53 16.71
N ARG A 102 4.75 -0.57 17.47
CA ARG A 102 5.82 -0.83 18.44
C ARG A 102 5.37 -1.81 19.53
N ASP A 103 4.17 -1.63 20.06
CA ASP A 103 3.64 -2.51 21.11
C ASP A 103 3.38 -3.91 20.54
N ARG A 104 2.91 -4.01 19.29
CA ARG A 104 2.76 -5.29 18.58
C ARG A 104 4.10 -5.98 18.31
N ILE A 105 5.13 -5.23 17.92
CA ILE A 105 6.49 -5.78 17.75
C ILE A 105 7.00 -6.33 19.07
N ALA A 106 6.86 -5.57 20.17
CA ALA A 106 7.28 -6.01 21.49
C ALA A 106 6.56 -7.31 21.92
N GLU A 107 5.26 -7.43 21.64
CA GLU A 107 4.49 -8.66 21.87
C GLU A 107 5.05 -9.84 21.06
N LEU A 108 5.29 -9.65 19.76
CA LEU A 108 5.80 -10.69 18.86
C LEU A 108 7.23 -11.11 19.23
N GLU A 109 8.08 -10.17 19.62
CA GLU A 109 9.44 -10.45 20.11
C GLU A 109 9.40 -11.25 21.42
N GLY A 110 8.47 -10.93 22.33
CA GLY A 110 8.24 -11.71 23.56
C GLY A 110 7.78 -13.13 23.26
N GLN A 111 6.83 -13.31 22.34
CA GLN A 111 6.36 -14.62 21.90
C GLN A 111 7.49 -15.44 21.25
N ARG A 112 8.32 -14.80 20.41
CA ARG A 112 9.51 -15.42 19.81
C ARG A 112 10.47 -15.91 20.89
N GLN A 113 10.81 -15.05 21.85
CA GLN A 113 11.76 -15.38 22.90
C GLN A 113 11.27 -16.57 23.75
N ALA A 114 10.00 -16.55 24.14
CA ALA A 114 9.38 -17.66 24.89
C ALA A 114 9.40 -18.97 24.09
N LEU A 115 9.19 -18.92 22.77
CA LEU A 115 9.30 -20.09 21.90
C LEU A 115 10.75 -20.61 21.84
N ALA A 116 11.72 -19.73 21.65
CA ALA A 116 13.13 -20.09 21.61
C ALA A 116 13.59 -20.75 22.92
N GLU A 117 13.15 -20.23 24.07
CA GLU A 117 13.41 -20.83 25.38
C GLU A 117 12.80 -22.22 25.53
N ARG A 118 11.55 -22.42 25.10
CA ARG A 118 10.90 -23.74 25.11
C ARG A 118 11.62 -24.76 24.23
N LEU A 119 12.09 -24.35 23.06
CA LEU A 119 12.87 -25.20 22.16
C LEU A 119 14.22 -25.59 22.78
N ARG A 120 14.94 -24.62 23.40
CA ARG A 120 16.19 -24.88 24.13
C ARG A 120 15.99 -25.83 25.32
N ALA A 121 14.85 -25.76 25.99
CA ALA A 121 14.50 -26.64 27.11
C ALA A 121 14.17 -28.10 26.68
N GLY A 122 14.27 -28.44 25.39
CA GLY A 122 14.11 -29.80 24.91
C GLY A 122 12.65 -30.26 24.77
N GLN A 123 11.67 -29.34 24.82
CA GLN A 123 10.29 -29.69 24.45
C GLN A 123 10.25 -30.10 22.97
N ARG A 124 9.95 -31.38 22.72
CA ARG A 124 9.72 -31.89 21.36
C ARG A 124 8.41 -31.33 20.80
N TRP A 125 8.45 -30.85 19.57
CA TRP A 125 7.27 -30.50 18.79
C TRP A 125 6.32 -31.70 18.71
N GLN A 126 5.05 -31.52 19.10
CA GLN A 126 4.02 -32.55 19.01
C GLN A 126 3.12 -32.25 17.80
N ARG A 127 3.14 -33.16 16.82
CA ARG A 127 2.28 -33.09 15.62
C ARG A 127 0.81 -33.04 16.05
N GLY A 128 0.07 -32.00 15.65
CA GLY A 128 -1.37 -31.85 15.93
C GLY A 128 -1.75 -30.95 17.11
N ARG A 129 -0.77 -30.49 17.92
CA ARG A 129 -0.95 -29.21 18.63
C ARG A 129 -0.49 -28.14 17.67
N THR A 130 -1.41 -27.38 17.10
CA THR A 130 -1.11 -26.19 16.32
C THR A 130 -1.09 -25.01 17.29
N PRO A 131 0.03 -24.64 17.89
CA PRO A 131 0.26 -23.22 17.95
C PRO A 131 0.49 -22.77 16.50
N GLU A 132 0.02 -21.60 16.09
CA GLU A 132 0.35 -20.96 14.78
C GLU A 132 1.87 -20.70 14.57
N LEU A 133 2.73 -21.35 15.36
CA LEU A 133 4.12 -21.00 15.67
C LEU A 133 5.17 -21.82 14.91
N VAL A 134 4.78 -22.47 13.81
CA VAL A 134 5.70 -22.79 12.72
C VAL A 134 5.07 -22.34 11.39
N SER A 135 4.40 -21.18 11.41
CA SER A 135 4.52 -20.32 10.24
C SER A 135 5.96 -19.79 10.25
N GLU A 136 6.56 -19.63 9.08
CA GLU A 136 7.98 -19.36 8.83
C GLU A 136 8.57 -18.09 9.50
N ASN A 137 7.83 -17.42 10.39
CA ASN A 137 8.04 -16.03 10.76
C ASN A 137 8.62 -15.79 12.16
N PHE A 138 8.59 -16.77 13.07
CA PHE A 138 9.02 -16.52 14.46
C PHE A 138 10.49 -16.82 14.70
N VAL A 139 11.05 -17.90 14.15
CA VAL A 139 12.44 -18.31 14.44
C VAL A 139 13.14 -18.61 13.12
N SER A 140 14.27 -17.92 12.88
CA SER A 140 15.04 -18.12 11.65
C SER A 140 15.65 -19.53 11.57
N GLN A 141 15.93 -20.04 10.36
CA GLN A 141 16.63 -21.33 10.20
C GLN A 141 17.99 -21.35 10.92
N SER A 142 18.72 -20.25 10.91
CA SER A 142 19.99 -20.10 11.63
C SER A 142 19.81 -20.22 13.15
N GLU A 143 18.76 -19.64 13.69
CA GLU A 143 18.46 -19.67 15.12
C GLU A 143 18.01 -21.07 15.56
N LEU A 144 17.18 -21.75 14.78
CA LEU A 144 16.83 -23.16 15.01
C LEU A 144 18.08 -24.05 15.01
N ARG A 145 18.97 -23.88 14.03
CA ARG A 145 20.24 -24.64 13.96
C ARG A 145 21.12 -24.39 15.19
N SER A 146 21.21 -23.14 15.65
CA SER A 146 21.92 -22.79 16.88
C SER A 146 21.28 -23.46 18.11
N ILE A 147 19.95 -23.40 18.25
CA ILE A 147 19.22 -24.00 19.37
C ILE A 147 19.44 -25.52 19.44
N PHE A 148 19.42 -26.21 18.30
CA PHE A 148 19.60 -27.66 18.23
C PHE A 148 21.07 -28.09 18.12
N GLY A 149 22.03 -27.16 18.16
CA GLY A 149 23.45 -27.47 18.06
C GLY A 149 23.87 -28.07 16.72
N ILE A 150 23.15 -27.77 15.63
CA ILE A 150 23.47 -28.24 14.28
C ILE A 150 24.57 -27.33 13.71
N PRO A 151 25.80 -27.83 13.49
CA PRO A 151 26.87 -27.02 12.92
C PRO A 151 26.50 -26.53 11.52
N LEU A 152 26.70 -25.24 11.28
CA LEU A 152 26.59 -24.64 9.96
C LEU A 152 27.86 -24.93 9.17
N ALA A 153 27.97 -26.14 8.60
CA ALA A 153 28.91 -26.36 7.51
C ALA A 153 28.33 -25.72 6.25
N ALA A 154 29.11 -24.88 5.57
CA ALA A 154 28.73 -24.46 4.23
C ALA A 154 28.70 -25.70 3.32
N PRO A 155 27.77 -25.81 2.35
CA PRO A 155 27.64 -27.00 1.51
C PRO A 155 28.92 -27.41 0.76
N TRP A 156 29.90 -26.51 0.67
CA TRP A 156 31.18 -26.70 -0.02
C TRP A 156 32.36 -27.00 0.91
N ASP A 157 32.17 -27.05 2.23
CA ASP A 157 33.24 -27.28 3.22
C ASP A 157 33.19 -28.69 3.86
N GLU A 158 32.35 -29.62 3.40
CA GLU A 158 32.39 -31.03 3.84
C GLU A 158 33.46 -31.82 3.03
N PRO A 159 34.26 -32.70 3.67
CA PRO A 159 35.30 -33.51 3.01
C PRO A 159 34.68 -34.43 1.94
N ALA A 160 35.37 -34.55 0.81
CA ALA A 160 34.91 -35.13 -0.47
C ALA A 160 34.53 -36.62 -0.48
N GLU A 161 34.33 -37.26 0.67
CA GLU A 161 34.00 -38.68 0.76
C GLU A 161 32.80 -38.87 1.68
N ASP A 162 31.58 -38.72 1.14
CA ASP A 162 30.39 -39.35 1.71
C ASP A 162 30.47 -40.85 1.35
N PRO A 163 30.66 -41.77 2.31
CA PRO A 163 30.72 -43.19 2.02
C PRO A 163 29.33 -43.66 1.59
N CYS A 164 29.05 -43.58 0.30
CA CYS A 164 27.80 -44.03 -0.30
C CYS A 164 27.41 -45.43 0.20
N HIS A 165 26.11 -45.68 0.32
CA HIS A 165 25.62 -47.06 0.40
C HIS A 165 26.14 -47.87 -0.81
N PRO A 166 26.20 -49.21 -0.76
CA PRO A 166 26.62 -50.04 -1.90
C PRO A 166 25.82 -49.79 -3.19
N CYS A 167 24.64 -49.17 -3.07
CA CYS A 167 23.79 -48.73 -4.17
C CYS A 167 24.14 -47.34 -4.75
N GLY A 168 25.19 -46.67 -4.26
CA GLY A 168 25.63 -45.34 -4.72
C GLY A 168 24.89 -44.14 -4.12
N CYS A 169 23.99 -44.33 -3.16
CA CYS A 169 23.23 -43.23 -2.55
C CYS A 169 23.98 -42.55 -1.38
N PRO A 170 23.85 -41.23 -1.19
CA PRO A 170 24.40 -40.51 -0.04
C PRO A 170 23.88 -41.09 1.29
N LYS A 171 24.75 -41.36 2.26
CA LYS A 171 24.35 -41.96 3.56
C LYS A 171 23.71 -40.96 4.52
N ARG A 172 23.88 -39.66 4.25
CA ARG A 172 23.61 -38.55 5.18
C ARG A 172 22.18 -38.45 5.73
N PHE A 173 21.22 -39.20 5.18
CA PHE A 173 19.81 -39.09 5.55
C PHE A 173 19.16 -40.39 6.08
N ASP A 174 19.91 -41.48 6.26
CA ASP A 174 19.36 -42.83 6.54
C ASP A 174 18.20 -43.20 5.60
N ARG A 175 18.20 -42.60 4.41
CA ARG A 175 17.20 -42.78 3.35
C ARG A 175 17.95 -42.89 2.04
N HIS A 176 17.57 -43.87 1.26
CA HIS A 176 18.02 -43.96 -0.11
C HIS A 176 17.49 -42.77 -0.92
N ALA A 177 18.25 -42.32 -1.92
CA ALA A 177 17.78 -41.30 -2.86
C ALA A 177 16.51 -41.80 -3.58
N GLU A 178 15.57 -40.90 -3.85
CA GLU A 178 14.37 -41.23 -4.66
C GLU A 178 14.82 -41.82 -6.02
N GLY A 179 14.38 -43.05 -6.32
CA GLY A 179 14.84 -43.81 -7.49
C GLY A 179 15.90 -44.88 -7.19
N CYS A 180 16.35 -45.04 -5.94
CA CYS A 180 17.25 -46.13 -5.57
C CYS A 180 16.58 -47.51 -5.81
N PRO A 181 17.18 -48.40 -6.61
CA PRO A 181 16.59 -49.69 -6.97
C PRO A 181 16.41 -50.62 -5.76
N THR A 182 17.12 -50.39 -4.66
CA THR A 182 16.98 -51.16 -3.42
C THR A 182 15.79 -50.69 -2.57
N ALA A 183 15.48 -49.39 -2.57
CA ALA A 183 14.34 -48.84 -1.83
C ALA A 183 12.99 -49.06 -2.55
N LEU A 184 12.97 -48.97 -3.89
CA LEU A 184 11.79 -49.28 -4.71
C LEU A 184 11.38 -50.76 -4.62
N ARG A 185 12.28 -51.66 -4.22
CA ARG A 185 11.98 -53.09 -4.03
C ARG A 185 11.40 -53.42 -2.65
N ALA A 186 11.52 -52.52 -1.66
CA ALA A 186 11.30 -52.87 -0.26
C ALA A 186 9.93 -52.45 0.29
N GLU A 187 9.38 -51.28 -0.07
CA GLU A 187 8.21 -50.77 0.70
C GLU A 187 6.95 -50.35 -0.09
N ASP A 188 7.00 -50.08 -1.40
CA ASP A 188 5.79 -49.59 -2.10
C ASP A 188 5.44 -50.30 -3.43
N ALA A 189 6.26 -51.23 -3.92
CA ALA A 189 5.98 -51.91 -5.19
C ALA A 189 4.96 -53.06 -5.08
N SER A 190 4.47 -53.42 -3.89
CA SER A 190 3.41 -54.44 -3.76
C SER A 190 1.99 -53.89 -3.88
N ASP A 191 1.80 -52.57 -3.73
CA ASP A 191 0.47 -51.99 -3.53
C ASP A 191 0.02 -51.02 -4.64
N VAL A 192 0.96 -50.43 -5.41
CA VAL A 192 0.62 -49.70 -6.66
C VAL A 192 0.28 -50.68 -7.80
N THR A 193 0.78 -51.91 -7.71
CA THR A 193 0.56 -53.02 -8.65
C THR A 193 -0.84 -53.64 -8.59
N THR A 194 -1.72 -53.15 -7.71
CA THR A 194 -3.12 -53.62 -7.64
C THR A 194 -4.05 -52.90 -8.63
N LEU A 195 -3.55 -51.88 -9.33
CA LEU A 195 -4.16 -51.43 -10.58
C LEU A 195 -3.64 -52.36 -11.68
N ALA A 196 -4.46 -53.32 -12.12
CA ALA A 196 -4.14 -54.17 -13.27
C ALA A 196 -3.57 -53.41 -14.50
N PRO A 197 -3.92 -52.12 -14.77
CA PRO A 197 -3.30 -51.36 -15.86
C PRO A 197 -1.95 -50.70 -15.54
N ALA A 198 -1.57 -50.48 -14.27
CA ALA A 198 -0.32 -49.81 -13.91
C ALA A 198 0.91 -50.73 -13.97
N LEU A 199 0.69 -52.05 -13.96
CA LEU A 199 1.73 -53.05 -14.22
C LEU A 199 2.08 -53.15 -15.71
N ASP A 200 1.12 -52.92 -16.61
CA ASP A 200 1.30 -52.98 -18.06
C ASP A 200 1.61 -51.62 -18.71
N ALA A 201 1.23 -50.52 -18.04
CA ALA A 201 1.49 -49.17 -18.52
C ALA A 201 2.74 -48.60 -17.86
N ASP A 202 3.75 -48.31 -18.68
CA ASP A 202 5.06 -47.74 -18.37
C ASP A 202 4.96 -46.45 -17.53
N ALA A 203 4.65 -46.58 -16.24
CA ALA A 203 4.41 -45.48 -15.33
C ALA A 203 5.71 -44.73 -15.06
N ARG A 204 5.72 -43.42 -15.35
CA ARG A 204 6.92 -42.59 -15.23
C ARG A 204 6.72 -41.49 -14.21
N TYR A 205 7.60 -41.40 -13.23
CA TYR A 205 7.59 -40.29 -12.30
C TYR A 205 8.28 -39.07 -12.92
N ASN A 206 7.59 -37.93 -12.94
CA ASN A 206 8.13 -36.66 -13.40
C ASN A 206 8.54 -35.80 -12.19
N PRO A 207 9.85 -35.70 -11.88
CA PRO A 207 10.34 -34.99 -10.69
C PRO A 207 10.13 -33.48 -10.78
N THR A 208 10.00 -32.93 -12.00
CA THR A 208 9.82 -31.48 -12.23
C THR A 208 8.47 -30.99 -11.70
N PHE A 209 7.43 -31.81 -11.84
CA PHE A 209 6.07 -31.45 -11.44
C PHE A 209 5.57 -32.29 -10.25
N GLN A 210 6.41 -33.19 -9.73
CA GLN A 210 6.06 -34.16 -8.70
C GLN A 210 4.79 -34.97 -9.05
N THR A 211 4.64 -35.33 -10.33
CA THR A 211 3.48 -36.06 -10.83
C THR A 211 3.85 -37.43 -11.36
N ILE A 212 2.98 -38.41 -11.18
CA ILE A 212 3.08 -39.70 -11.87
C ILE A 212 2.39 -39.58 -13.23
N GLU A 213 3.11 -39.89 -14.30
CA GLU A 213 2.60 -39.94 -15.67
C GLU A 213 2.23 -41.38 -16.03
N LEU A 214 0.97 -41.60 -16.41
CA LEU A 214 0.45 -42.89 -16.85
C LEU A 214 0.03 -42.82 -18.31
N ASP A 215 0.72 -43.54 -19.19
CA ASP A 215 0.35 -43.68 -20.60
C ASP A 215 -0.51 -44.94 -20.78
N LEU A 216 -1.82 -44.78 -20.91
CA LEU A 216 -2.80 -45.87 -20.94
C LEU A 216 -3.45 -46.01 -22.33
N MET A 217 -3.78 -47.25 -22.71
CA MET A 217 -4.70 -47.54 -23.81
C MET A 217 -6.01 -48.06 -23.20
N ALA A 218 -7.15 -47.45 -23.52
CA ALA A 218 -8.43 -47.87 -22.96
C ALA A 218 -9.59 -47.70 -23.94
N THR A 219 -10.68 -48.45 -23.72
CA THR A 219 -11.98 -48.12 -24.32
C THR A 219 -12.62 -46.94 -23.59
N LYS A 220 -13.65 -46.32 -24.20
CA LYS A 220 -14.40 -45.22 -23.57
C LYS A 220 -15.06 -45.63 -22.25
N GLU A 221 -15.52 -46.88 -22.17
CA GLU A 221 -16.18 -47.45 -20.99
C GLU A 221 -15.18 -47.68 -19.85
N GLN A 222 -14.00 -48.22 -20.17
CA GLN A 222 -12.90 -48.38 -19.21
C GLN A 222 -12.43 -47.02 -18.67
N TRP A 223 -12.31 -46.03 -19.54
CA TRP A 223 -11.96 -44.67 -19.15
C TRP A 223 -13.00 -44.05 -18.20
N ALA A 224 -14.29 -44.22 -18.47
CA ALA A 224 -15.36 -43.73 -17.59
C ALA A 224 -15.30 -44.37 -16.19
N ALA A 225 -14.97 -45.67 -16.11
CA ALA A 225 -14.76 -46.35 -14.84
C ALA A 225 -13.55 -45.79 -14.08
N TRP A 226 -12.45 -45.49 -14.77
CA TRP A 226 -11.23 -44.94 -14.17
C TRP A 226 -11.41 -43.49 -13.71
N GLN A 227 -12.15 -42.67 -14.44
CA GLN A 227 -12.45 -41.30 -14.04
C GLN A 227 -13.10 -41.24 -12.65
N LYS A 228 -13.98 -42.21 -12.35
CA LYS A 228 -14.64 -42.33 -11.06
C LYS A 228 -13.69 -42.85 -9.96
N ALA A 229 -12.81 -43.78 -10.29
CA ALA A 229 -11.89 -44.39 -9.31
C ALA A 229 -10.73 -43.47 -8.91
N LEU A 230 -10.26 -42.61 -9.82
CA LEU A 230 -9.09 -41.77 -9.63
C LEU A 230 -9.43 -40.31 -9.27
N ASP A 231 -10.71 -40.01 -9.02
CA ASP A 231 -11.20 -38.65 -8.74
C ASP A 231 -10.67 -37.63 -9.77
N VAL A 232 -10.86 -37.96 -11.05
CA VAL A 232 -10.31 -37.17 -12.16
C VAL A 232 -10.95 -35.78 -12.19
N ASP A 233 -10.10 -34.74 -12.21
CA ASP A 233 -10.53 -33.38 -12.43
C ASP A 233 -10.94 -33.18 -13.90
N GLN A 234 -12.25 -33.30 -14.14
CA GLN A 234 -12.84 -33.13 -15.47
C GLN A 234 -12.61 -31.73 -16.03
N ARG A 235 -12.43 -30.69 -15.20
CA ARG A 235 -12.19 -29.31 -15.66
C ARG A 235 -10.80 -29.14 -16.25
N ARG A 236 -9.85 -29.99 -15.85
CA ARG A 236 -8.47 -30.02 -16.36
C ARG A 236 -8.23 -31.16 -17.35
N THR A 237 -9.29 -31.79 -17.83
CA THR A 237 -9.19 -32.84 -18.83
C THR A 237 -9.22 -32.24 -20.23
N THR A 238 -8.21 -32.55 -21.05
CA THR A 238 -8.12 -32.12 -22.44
C THR A 238 -8.15 -33.34 -23.36
N ASN A 239 -8.85 -33.22 -24.49
CA ASN A 239 -8.85 -34.24 -25.55
C ASN A 239 -8.31 -33.60 -26.84
N ARG A 240 -7.22 -34.16 -27.36
CA ARG A 240 -6.63 -33.75 -28.64
C ARG A 240 -6.29 -34.98 -29.46
N GLY A 241 -7.00 -35.15 -30.59
CA GLY A 241 -6.65 -36.18 -31.58
C GLY A 241 -6.78 -37.63 -31.10
N GLY A 242 -7.64 -37.92 -30.11
CA GLY A 242 -7.82 -39.26 -29.54
C GLY A 242 -6.95 -39.57 -28.31
N LEU A 243 -6.06 -38.64 -27.94
CA LEU A 243 -5.38 -38.63 -26.64
C LEU A 243 -6.15 -37.74 -25.65
N VAL A 244 -6.49 -38.33 -24.51
CA VAL A 244 -7.05 -37.64 -23.35
C VAL A 244 -5.95 -37.45 -22.32
N THR A 245 -5.71 -36.21 -21.91
CA THR A 245 -4.84 -35.90 -20.76
C THR A 245 -5.68 -35.37 -19.63
N SER A 246 -5.61 -36.01 -18.47
CA SER A 246 -6.37 -35.68 -17.27
C SER A 246 -5.49 -35.57 -16.05
N HIS A 247 -5.90 -34.72 -15.12
CA HIS A 247 -5.27 -34.59 -13.82
C HIS A 247 -6.16 -35.25 -12.77
N ALA A 248 -5.54 -36.00 -11.87
CA ALA A 248 -6.19 -36.78 -10.84
C ALA A 248 -5.46 -36.63 -9.51
N LYS A 249 -6.11 -37.01 -8.41
CA LYS A 249 -5.46 -37.20 -7.12
C LYS A 249 -5.61 -38.63 -6.68
N TRP A 250 -4.49 -39.33 -6.52
CA TRP A 250 -4.48 -40.68 -5.96
C TRP A 250 -3.83 -40.65 -4.59
N ARG A 251 -4.60 -40.99 -3.55
CA ARG A 251 -4.17 -40.97 -2.13
C ARG A 251 -3.48 -39.64 -1.73
N GLY A 252 -3.91 -38.52 -2.32
CA GLY A 252 -3.38 -37.18 -2.07
C GLY A 252 -2.21 -36.75 -2.97
N ILE A 253 -1.68 -37.64 -3.80
CA ILE A 253 -0.60 -37.36 -4.76
C ILE A 253 -1.20 -36.98 -6.11
N ALA A 254 -0.63 -35.96 -6.77
CA ALA A 254 -1.06 -35.52 -8.09
C ALA A 254 -0.61 -36.51 -9.17
N VAL A 255 -1.55 -36.97 -10.00
CA VAL A 255 -1.30 -37.91 -11.10
C VAL A 255 -1.76 -37.26 -12.41
N VAL A 256 -0.96 -37.42 -13.45
CA VAL A 256 -1.29 -37.03 -14.83
C VAL A 256 -1.52 -38.30 -15.63
N ILE A 257 -2.72 -38.44 -16.16
CA ILE A 257 -3.11 -39.63 -16.91
C ILE A 257 -3.23 -39.23 -18.37
N ARG A 258 -2.45 -39.87 -19.23
CA ARG A 258 -2.52 -39.74 -20.68
C ARG A 258 -3.11 -41.02 -21.26
N CYS A 259 -4.40 -40.99 -21.58
CA CYS A 259 -5.12 -42.12 -22.11
C CYS A 259 -5.35 -41.96 -23.62
N TRP A 260 -4.88 -42.92 -24.40
CA TRP A 260 -5.24 -43.07 -25.80
C TRP A 260 -6.46 -43.98 -25.91
N PHE A 261 -7.48 -43.54 -26.63
CA PHE A 261 -8.59 -44.44 -26.94
C PHE A 261 -8.17 -45.39 -28.05
N ALA A 262 -8.33 -46.69 -27.83
CA ALA A 262 -8.24 -47.65 -28.92
C ALA A 262 -9.28 -47.24 -29.98
N LYS A 263 -8.83 -46.97 -31.22
CA LYS A 263 -9.74 -46.84 -32.37
C LYS A 263 -10.57 -48.11 -32.41
N ASP A 264 -11.90 -47.95 -32.42
CA ASP A 264 -12.90 -49.02 -32.46
C ASP A 264 -12.30 -50.32 -33.02
N ALA A 265 -11.98 -51.26 -32.12
CA ALA A 265 -11.93 -52.65 -32.50
C ALA A 265 -13.38 -53.01 -32.80
N ALA A 266 -13.78 -52.73 -34.04
CA ALA A 266 -15.05 -53.16 -34.57
C ALA A 266 -15.09 -54.69 -34.48
N GLU A 267 -15.88 -55.19 -33.55
CA GLU A 267 -16.99 -56.12 -33.79
C GLU A 267 -18.00 -56.05 -32.64
#